data_AF-A0A0F8ZF21-F1
#
_entry.id   AF-A0A0F8ZF21-F1
#
_cell.length_a   1.000
_cell.length_b   1.000
_cell.length_c   1.000
_cell.angle_alpha   90.00
_cell.angle_beta   90.00
_cell.angle_gamma   90.00
#
_symmetry.space_group_name_H-M   'P 1'
#
loop_
_entity.id
_entity.type
_entity.pdbx_description
1 polymer ?
#
loop_
_entity_poly.entity_id
_entity_poly.type
_entity_poly.pdbx_seq_one_letter_code
_entity_poly.pdbx_strand_id
1 'polypeptide(L)' 'MLAERTKRHQEFFEESKEAAFFSSKEELLTLVKRFLNVEEERKKIARAGRERCIESGYDMATQLEKMLAFVNTL' A
#
# COMPACT_ATOMS: atom_id res chain seq x y z
N MET A 1 -1.74 -3.22 3.70
CA MET A 1 -2.34 -3.85 2.48
C MET A 1 -1.77 -5.26 2.29
N LEU A 2 -2.53 -6.22 1.75
CA LEU A 2 -2.02 -7.54 1.31
C LEU A 2 -2.18 -7.63 -0.21
N ALA A 3 -1.10 -7.79 -0.96
CA ALA A 3 -1.13 -7.69 -2.43
C ALA A 3 -0.02 -8.53 -3.09
N GLU A 4 -0.14 -8.77 -4.40
CA GLU A 4 0.95 -9.39 -5.17
C GLU A 4 2.17 -8.47 -5.24
N ARG A 5 3.36 -9.07 -5.21
CA ARG A 5 4.65 -8.38 -5.33
C ARG A 5 4.87 -7.95 -6.78
N THR A 6 4.47 -6.72 -7.08
CA THR A 6 4.70 -6.09 -8.39
C THR A 6 5.62 -4.88 -8.21
N LYS A 7 6.38 -4.54 -9.26
CA LYS A 7 7.19 -3.31 -9.28
C LYS A 7 6.34 -2.08 -8.97
N ARG A 8 5.15 -2.01 -9.58
CA ARG A 8 4.21 -0.91 -9.36
C ARG A 8 3.78 -0.81 -7.91
N HIS A 9 3.50 -1.92 -7.21
CA HIS A 9 3.18 -1.83 -5.77
C HIS A 9 4.39 -1.39 -4.94
N GLN A 10 5.59 -1.85 -5.28
CA GLN A 10 6.82 -1.49 -4.58
C GLN A 10 7.24 -0.01 -4.78
N GLU A 11 6.79 0.64 -5.86
CA GLU A 11 6.94 2.10 -6.04
C GLU A 11 6.13 2.90 -5.01
N PHE A 12 5.03 2.34 -4.49
CA PHE A 12 4.09 3.04 -3.60
C PHE A 12 4.29 2.69 -2.12
N PHE A 13 4.67 1.44 -1.85
CA PHE A 13 4.69 0.89 -0.49
C PHE A 13 5.95 0.09 -0.20
N GLU A 14 6.45 0.25 1.02
CA GLU A 14 7.54 -0.55 1.58
C GLU A 14 7.04 -1.90 2.11
N GLU A 15 7.69 -2.98 1.66
CA GLU A 15 7.35 -4.35 2.04
C GLU A 15 7.52 -4.59 3.53
N SER A 16 6.58 -5.32 4.14
CA SER A 16 6.52 -5.64 5.58
C SER A 16 6.34 -4.44 6.53
N LYS A 17 6.17 -3.24 5.99
CA LYS A 17 5.88 -2.02 6.77
C LYS A 17 4.49 -1.49 6.46
N GLU A 18 4.22 -1.16 5.20
CA GLU A 18 2.97 -0.56 4.73
C GLU A 18 2.12 -1.57 3.96
N ALA A 19 2.77 -2.55 3.33
CA ALA A 19 2.15 -3.65 2.61
C ALA A 19 2.86 -4.98 2.87
N ALA A 20 2.09 -6.05 2.98
CA ALA A 20 2.59 -7.42 2.92
C ALA A 20 2.42 -7.92 1.49
N PHE A 21 3.54 -8.30 0.87
CA PHE A 21 3.52 -8.79 -0.50
C PHE A 21 3.66 -10.30 -0.58
N PHE A 22 3.09 -10.91 -1.62
CA PHE A 22 3.27 -12.32 -1.95
C PHE A 22 3.57 -12.51 -3.44
N SER A 23 4.28 -13.58 -3.77
CA SER A 23 4.55 -14.01 -5.16
C SER A 23 4.04 -15.42 -5.47
N SER A 24 3.48 -16.12 -4.47
CA SER A 24 2.90 -17.45 -4.64
C SER A 24 1.66 -17.65 -3.79
N LYS A 25 0.92 -18.73 -4.08
CA LYS A 25 -0.26 -19.13 -3.29
C LYS A 25 0.14 -19.53 -1.88
N GLU A 26 1.31 -20.13 -1.71
CA GLU A 26 1.86 -20.57 -0.43
C GLU A 26 2.24 -19.38 0.45
N GLU A 27 2.86 -18.34 -0.13
CA GLU A 27 3.13 -17.07 0.56
C GLU A 27 1.83 -16.38 0.97
N LEU A 28 0.86 -16.28 0.06
CA LEU A 28 -0.45 -15.71 0.35
C LEU A 28 -1.14 -16.44 1.51
N LEU A 29 -1.21 -17.78 1.45
CA LEU A 29 -1.83 -18.58 2.49
C LEU A 29 -1.14 -18.40 3.85
N THR A 30 0.20 -18.30 3.86
CA THR A 30 0.97 -18.05 5.07
C THR A 30 0.63 -16.69 5.67
N LEU A 31 0.58 -15.63 4.86
CA LEU A 31 0.23 -14.29 5.30
C LEU A 31 -1.22 -14.20 5.80
N VAL A 32 -2.17 -14.85 5.11
CA VAL A 32 -3.57 -14.90 5.54
C VAL A 32 -3.69 -15.54 6.92
N LYS A 33 -3.09 -16.72 7.12
CA LYS A 33 -3.11 -17.41 8.43
C LYS A 33 -2.47 -16.55 9.51
N ARG A 34 -1.34 -15.90 9.23
CA ARG A 34 -0.65 -15.00 10.17
C ARG A 34 -1.54 -13.82 10.58
N PHE A 35 -2.11 -13.11 9.61
CA PHE A 35 -2.95 -11.94 9.88
C PHE A 35 -4.29 -12.28 10.51
N LEU A 36 -4.82 -13.49 10.33
CA LEU A 36 -6.01 -13.94 11.05
C LEU A 36 -5.72 -14.22 12.53
N ASN A 37 -4.52 -14.73 12.85
CA ASN A 37 -4.13 -15.07 14.22
C ASN A 37 -3.54 -13.89 15.02
N VAL A 38 -2.90 -12.93 14.35
CA VAL A 38 -2.20 -11.79 14.98
C VAL A 38 -2.84 -10.48 14.53
N GLU A 39 -3.92 -10.10 15.20
CA GLU A 39 -4.69 -8.90 14.85
C GLU A 39 -3.88 -7.60 14.92
N GLU A 40 -3.01 -7.44 15.92
CA GLU A 40 -2.22 -6.22 16.09
C GLU A 40 -1.23 -6.00 14.95
N GLU A 41 -0.66 -7.07 14.40
CA GLU A 41 0.21 -6.97 13.23
C GLU A 41 -0.59 -6.52 11.99
N ARG A 42 -1.78 -7.10 11.80
CA ARG A 42 -2.69 -6.72 10.71
C ARG A 42 -3.08 -5.24 10.81
N LYS A 43 -3.42 -4.76 12.02
CA LYS A 43 -3.75 -3.35 12.28
C LYS A 43 -2.56 -2.43 12.03
N LYS A 44 -1.36 -2.82 12.45
CA LYS A 44 -0.13 -2.04 12.23
C LYS A 44 0.11 -1.79 10.74
N ILE A 45 0.07 -2.83 9.91
CA ILE A 45 0.26 -2.71 8.46
C ILE A 45 -0.88 -1.92 7.82
N ALA A 46 -2.12 -2.12 8.25
CA ALA A 46 -3.27 -1.37 7.72
C ALA A 46 -3.15 0.14 8.02
N ARG A 47 -2.77 0.49 9.25
CA ARG A 47 -2.55 1.89 9.65
C ARG A 47 -1.40 2.52 8.87
N ALA A 48 -0.23 1.89 8.84
CA ALA A 48 0.93 2.39 8.12
C ALA A 48 0.65 2.57 6.62
N GLY A 49 -0.04 1.61 5.99
CA GLY A 49 -0.46 1.74 4.59
C GLY A 49 -1.41 2.91 4.34
N ARG A 50 -2.35 3.18 5.26
CA ARG A 50 -3.25 4.33 5.17
C ARG A 50 -2.49 5.65 5.33
N GLU A 51 -1.62 5.75 6.33
CA GLU A 51 -0.77 6.92 6.57
C GLU A 51 0.07 7.23 5.33
N ARG A 52 0.73 6.21 4.76
CA ARG A 52 1.50 6.33 3.52
C ARG A 52 0.70 6.92 2.36
N CYS A 53 -0.55 6.47 2.16
CA CYS A 53 -1.42 7.00 1.12
C CYS A 53 -1.76 8.47 1.31
N ILE A 54 -2.02 8.89 2.55
CA ILE A 54 -2.36 10.28 2.89
C ILE A 54 -1.13 11.17 2.72
N GLU A 55 0.01 10.78 3.28
CA GLU A 55 1.26 11.56 3.22
C GLU A 55 1.77 11.74 1.78
N SER A 56 1.58 10.73 0.94
CA SER A 56 2.03 10.78 -0.46
C SER A 56 0.99 11.41 -1.39
N GLY A 57 -0.21 11.72 -0.89
CA GLY A 57 -1.31 12.29 -1.66
C GLY A 57 -1.75 11.36 -2.79
N TYR A 58 -1.90 10.08 -2.52
CA TYR A 58 -2.36 9.08 -3.51
C TYR A 58 -3.87 9.16 -3.78
N ASP A 59 -4.61 9.94 -2.98
CA ASP A 59 -6.02 10.17 -3.22
C ASP A 59 -6.27 10.96 -4.51
N MET A 60 -7.46 10.78 -5.08
CA MET A 60 -7.79 11.34 -6.38
C MET A 60 -7.82 12.88 -6.38
N ALA A 61 -8.17 13.52 -5.27
CA ALA A 61 -8.23 14.98 -5.20
C ALA A 61 -6.82 15.56 -5.31
N THR A 62 -5.87 15.07 -4.50
CA THR A 62 -4.47 15.49 -4.57
C THR A 62 -3.85 15.19 -5.94
N GLN A 63 -4.17 14.05 -6.56
CA GLN A 63 -3.68 13.73 -7.91
C GLN A 63 -4.25 14.68 -8.97
N LEU A 64 -5.54 15.03 -8.89
CA LEU A 64 -6.18 15.98 -9.80
C LEU A 64 -5.56 17.38 -9.67
N GLU A 65 -5.32 17.85 -8.44
CA GLU A 65 -4.64 19.12 -8.20
C GLU A 65 -3.25 19.16 -8.86
N LYS A 66 -2.47 18.08 -8.74
CA LYS A 66 -1.16 17.96 -9.40
C LYS A 66 -1.27 18.02 -10.93
N MET A 67 -2.28 17.37 -11.51
CA MET A 67 -2.52 17.41 -12.96
C MET A 67 -2.90 18.82 -13.44
N LEU A 68 -3.81 19.49 -12.73
CA LEU A 68 -4.23 20.86 -13.06
C LEU A 68 -3.06 21.85 -12.93
N ALA A 69 -2.25 21.72 -11.86
CA ALA A 69 -1.05 22.52 -11.68
C ALA A 69 -0.09 22.34 -12.86
N PHE A 70 0.15 21.11 -13.30
CA PHE A 70 1.01 20.83 -14.47
C PHE A 70 0.47 21.49 -15.75
N VAL A 71 -0.83 21.35 -16.04
CA VAL A 71 -1.44 21.97 -17.23
C VAL A 71 -1.35 23.49 -17.19
N ASN A 72 -1.50 24.13 -16.03
CA ASN A 72 -1.39 25.58 -15.87
C ASN A 72 0.05 26.11 -16.03
N THR A 73 1.05 25.23 -16.08
CA THR A 73 2.46 25.60 -16.35
C THR A 73 2.88 25.43 -17.82
N LEU A 74 1.99 24.91 -18.67
CA LEU A 74 2.17 24.82 -20.13
C LEU A 74 1.73 26.12 -20.81
#